data_AF-A0A946HY33-F1
#
_entry.id   AF-A0A946HY33-F1
#
_cell.length_a   1.000
_cell.length_b   1.000
_cell.length_c   1.000
_cell.angle_alpha   90.00
_cell.angle_beta   90.00
_cell.angle_gamma   90.00
#
_symmetry.space_group_name_H-M   'P 1'
#
loop_
_entity.id
_entity.type
_entity.pdbx_description
1 polymer ?
#
loop_
_entity_poly.entity_id
_entity_poly.type
_entity_poly.pdbx_seq_one_letter_code
_entity_poly.pdbx_strand_id
1 'polypeptide(L)'
;MTMTRKTITISDAMDEWVKTQIGTGRYGNDSEYFRDLIRHDQERQEKLTNLRAAIEVGRNSGVSDRTMDEILQSLTLEANSEV
;
A
#
# COMPACT_ATOMS: atom_id res chain seq x y z
N MET A 1 19.50 -9.95 -10.19
CA MET A 1 19.44 -9.48 -8.79
C MET A 1 20.21 -10.46 -7.92
N THR A 2 21.03 -9.97 -6.99
CA THR A 2 21.73 -10.81 -6.00
C THR A 2 20.79 -11.09 -4.82
N MET A 3 20.68 -12.36 -4.40
CA MET A 3 19.96 -12.71 -3.17
C MET A 3 20.96 -12.78 -2.01
N THR A 4 20.66 -12.10 -0.91
CA THR A 4 21.44 -12.18 0.34
C THR A 4 20.75 -13.13 1.30
N ARG A 5 21.50 -14.12 1.81
CA ARG A 5 21.00 -15.02 2.87
C ARG A 5 20.93 -14.28 4.20
N LYS A 6 19.84 -14.45 4.93
CA LYS A 6 19.68 -13.99 6.32
C LYS A 6 19.25 -15.17 7.19
N THR A 7 19.84 -15.29 8.38
CA THR A 7 19.38 -16.21 9.42
C THR A 7 18.47 -15.43 10.36
N ILE A 8 17.29 -15.97 10.64
CA ILE A 8 16.30 -15.36 11.52
C ILE A 8 15.86 -16.37 12.57
N THR A 9 15.55 -15.90 13.77
CA THR A 9 14.94 -16.70 14.83
C THR A 9 13.48 -16.31 14.93
N ILE A 10 12.60 -17.30 14.91
CA ILE A 10 11.15 -17.13 15.04
C ILE A 10 10.64 -18.03 16.17
N SER A 11 9.47 -17.73 16.71
CA SER A 11 8.81 -18.60 17.68
C SER A 11 8.27 -19.88 17.01
N ASP A 12 8.08 -20.94 17.78
CA ASP A 12 7.50 -22.20 17.29
C ASP A 12 6.11 -21.98 16.66
N ALA A 13 5.29 -21.11 17.26
CA ALA A 13 3.97 -20.76 16.71
C ALA A 13 4.06 -20.07 15.33
N MET A 14 5.11 -19.28 15.09
CA MET A 14 5.36 -18.67 13.78
C MET A 14 5.84 -19.71 12.77
N ASP A 15 6.65 -20.68 13.18
CA ASP A 15 7.09 -21.78 12.33
C ASP A 15 5.90 -22.66 11.89
N GLU A 16 5.01 -23.03 12.82
CA GLU A 16 3.76 -23.75 12.50
C GLU A 16 2.88 -22.97 11.51
N TRP A 17 2.80 -21.65 11.68
CA TRP A 17 2.08 -20.79 10.76
C TRP A 17 2.70 -20.82 9.36
N VAL A 18 4.02 -20.64 9.26
CA VAL A 18 4.76 -20.68 7.98
C VAL A 18 4.55 -22.02 7.28
N LYS A 19 4.66 -23.14 8.02
CA LYS A 19 4.41 -24.49 7.50
C LYS A 19 2.98 -24.65 6.99
N THR A 20 1.99 -24.06 7.66
CA THR A 20 0.60 -24.07 7.18
C THR A 20 0.46 -23.34 5.86
N GLN A 21 1.11 -22.18 5.70
CA GLN A 21 1.09 -21.44 4.43
C GLN A 21 1.74 -22.22 3.29
N ILE A 22 2.86 -22.90 3.56
CA ILE A 22 3.52 -23.79 2.59
C ILE A 22 2.63 -24.99 2.25
N GLY A 23 1.98 -25.59 3.25
CA GLY A 23 1.06 -26.72 3.10
C GLY A 23 -0.14 -26.43 2.19
N THR A 24 -0.50 -25.17 1.99
CA THR A 24 -1.53 -24.77 1.00
C THR A 24 -1.09 -24.94 -0.46
N GLY A 25 0.21 -25.15 -0.70
CA GLY A 25 0.80 -25.18 -2.05
C GLY A 25 1.05 -23.80 -2.66
N ARG A 26 0.72 -22.71 -1.95
CA ARG A 26 0.94 -21.33 -2.41
C ARG A 26 2.42 -20.94 -2.46
N TYR A 27 3.24 -21.54 -1.61
CA TYR A 27 4.67 -21.26 -1.50
C TYR A 27 5.46 -22.56 -1.49
N GLY A 28 6.59 -22.62 -2.18
CA GLY A 28 7.46 -23.80 -2.24
C GLY A 28 8.42 -23.93 -1.06
N ASN A 29 8.64 -22.85 -0.29
CA ASN A 29 9.49 -22.85 0.90
C ASN A 29 9.29 -21.57 1.75
N ASP A 30 9.86 -21.59 2.95
CA ASP A 30 9.83 -20.50 3.93
C ASP A 30 10.36 -19.18 3.35
N SER A 31 11.47 -19.24 2.62
CA SER A 31 12.09 -18.03 2.05
C SER A 31 11.19 -17.35 1.03
N GLU A 32 10.37 -18.10 0.31
CA GLU A 32 9.39 -17.56 -0.62
C GLU A 32 8.25 -16.85 0.10
N TYR A 33 7.71 -17.49 1.14
CA TYR A 33 6.69 -16.87 1.99
C TYR A 33 7.19 -15.59 2.65
N PHE A 34 8.40 -15.59 3.23
CA PHE A 34 8.98 -14.40 3.84
C PHE A 34 9.22 -13.27 2.83
N ARG A 35 9.69 -13.60 1.61
CA ARG A 35 9.86 -12.59 0.54
C ARG A 35 8.52 -11.96 0.15
N ASP A 36 7.47 -12.76 0.08
CA ASP A 36 6.12 -12.26 -0.23
C ASP A 36 5.57 -11.37 0.89
N LEU A 37 5.74 -11.77 2.16
CA LEU A 37 5.39 -10.96 3.32
C LEU A 37 6.10 -9.60 3.32
N ILE A 38 7.40 -9.58 3.02
CA ILE A 38 8.18 -8.33 2.96
C ILE A 38 7.64 -7.42 1.85
N ARG A 39 7.32 -7.97 0.68
CA ARG A 39 6.74 -7.18 -0.43
C ARG A 39 5.40 -6.57 -0.03
N HIS A 40 4.52 -7.37 0.56
CA HIS A 40 3.22 -6.89 1.00
C HIS A 40 3.32 -5.82 2.10
N ASP A 41 4.30 -5.94 3.01
CA ASP A 41 4.57 -4.89 3.98
C ASP A 41 5.06 -3.60 3.31
N GLN A 42 6.00 -3.69 2.37
CA GLN A 42 6.49 -2.54 1.59
C GLN A 42 5.34 -1.82 0.87
N GLU A 43 4.49 -2.56 0.16
CA GLU A 43 3.32 -2.00 -0.54
C GLU A 43 2.36 -1.30 0.43
N ARG A 44 2.14 -1.86 1.61
CA ARG A 44 1.28 -1.24 2.64
C ARG A 44 1.90 0.05 3.15
N GLN A 45 3.20 0.06 3.43
CA GLN A 45 3.91 1.25 3.91
C GLN A 45 3.94 2.36 2.86
N GLU A 46 4.13 2.01 1.59
CA GLU A 46 4.08 2.95 0.48
C GLU A 46 2.69 3.59 0.37
N LYS A 47 1.62 2.78 0.36
CA LYS A 47 0.23 3.29 0.34
C LYS A 47 -0.05 4.24 1.51
N LEU A 48 0.40 3.89 2.72
CA LEU A 48 0.23 4.73 3.90
C LEU A 48 1.00 6.05 3.79
N THR A 49 2.21 5.99 3.24
CA THR A 49 3.06 7.18 3.03
C THR A 49 2.41 8.12 2.00
N ASN A 50 1.92 7.58 0.89
CA ASN A 50 1.24 8.35 -0.15
C ASN A 50 -0.06 8.98 0.38
N LEU A 51 -0.84 8.24 1.18
CA LEU A 51 -2.04 8.77 1.83
C LEU A 51 -1.71 9.94 2.76
N ARG A 52 -0.67 9.79 3.61
CA ARG A 52 -0.23 10.87 4.52
C ARG A 52 0.23 12.10 3.75
N ALA A 53 0.97 11.92 2.66
CA ALA A 53 1.40 13.02 1.80
C ALA A 53 0.21 13.74 1.16
N ALA A 54 -0.78 13.01 0.64
CA ALA A 54 -1.99 13.61 0.07
C ALA A 54 -2.81 14.40 1.10
N ILE A 55 -2.93 13.89 2.32
CA ILE A 55 -3.58 14.60 3.43
C ILE A 55 -2.83 15.88 3.76
N GLU A 56 -1.50 15.84 3.84
CA GLU A 56 -0.68 17.00 4.14
C GLU A 56 -0.79 18.09 3.07
N VAL A 57 -0.80 17.71 1.79
CA VAL A 57 -1.08 18.63 0.67
C VAL A 57 -2.45 19.28 0.86
N GLY A 58 -3.49 18.51 1.17
CA GLY A 58 -4.84 19.04 1.41
C GLY A 58 -4.96 19.93 2.65
N ARG A 59 -4.17 19.69 3.70
CA ARG A 59 -4.13 20.59 4.86
C ARG A 59 -3.44 21.92 4.52
N ASN A 60 -2.37 21.86 3.75
CA ASN A 60 -1.60 23.03 3.35
C ASN A 60 -2.25 23.84 2.22
N SER A 61 -3.21 23.28 1.48
CA SER A 61 -3.99 24.01 0.47
C SER A 61 -4.99 25.01 1.07
N GLY A 62 -5.19 24.98 2.39
CA GLY A 62 -6.17 25.83 3.08
C GLY A 62 -7.61 25.32 2.92
N VAL A 63 -8.53 25.98 3.61
CA VAL A 63 -9.96 25.68 3.54
C VAL A 63 -10.53 26.32 2.28
N SER A 64 -11.28 25.55 1.50
CA SER A 64 -12.01 26.09 0.35
C SER A 64 -13.34 26.68 0.80
N ASP A 65 -13.64 27.89 0.34
CA ASP A 65 -14.95 28.52 0.53
C ASP A 65 -16.00 28.01 -0.49
N ARG A 66 -15.59 27.16 -1.43
CA ARG A 66 -16.47 26.66 -2.48
C ARG A 66 -17.47 25.66 -1.93
N THR A 67 -18.73 25.87 -2.26
CA THR A 67 -19.81 24.92 -1.98
C THR A 67 -19.71 23.70 -2.89
N MET A 68 -20.38 22.61 -2.50
CA MET A 68 -20.42 21.38 -3.32
C MET A 68 -20.96 21.67 -4.73
N ASP A 69 -22.00 22.50 -4.85
CA ASP A 69 -22.60 22.87 -6.13
C ASP A 69 -21.62 23.66 -7.01
N GLU A 70 -20.84 24.58 -6.45
CA GLU A 70 -19.80 25.32 -7.17
C GLU A 70 -18.64 24.43 -7.62
N ILE A 71 -18.29 23.39 -6.84
CA ILE A 71 -17.28 22.40 -7.22
C ILE A 71 -17.79 21.55 -8.40
N LEU A 72 -19.03 21.09 -8.34
CA LEU A 72 -19.64 20.31 -9.41
C LEU A 72 -19.79 21.12 -10.70
N GLN A 73 -20.19 22.39 -10.60
CA GLN A 73 -20.32 23.28 -11.76
C GLN A 73 -18.97 23.52 -12.45
N SER A 74 -17.87 23.73 -11.72
CA SER A 74 -16.57 23.96 -12.39
C SER A 74 -16.09 22.76 -13.18
N LEU A 75 -16.34 21.54 -12.69
CA LEU A 75 -15.96 20.32 -13.41
C LEU A 75 -16.73 20.19 -14.74
N THR A 76 -18.01 20.58 -14.77
CA THR A 76 -18.80 20.58 -16.01
C THR A 76 -18.42 21.70 -16.98
N LEU A 77 -17.91 22.83 -16.47
CA LEU A 77 -17.43 23.94 -17.29
C LEU A 77 -16.06 23.65 -17.91
N GLU A 78 -15.13 23.08 -17.14
CA GLU A 78 -13.80 22.69 -17.62
C GLU A 78 -13.89 21.62 -18.72
N ALA A 79 -14.74 20.60 -18.55
CA ALA A 79 -14.95 19.55 -19.54
C ALA A 79 -15.56 20.04 -20.88
N ASN A 80 -16.29 21.17 -20.86
CA ASN A 80 -16.85 21.79 -22.07
C ASN A 80 -15.89 22.80 -22.73
N SER A 81 -14.76 23.11 -22.09
CA SER A 81 -13.75 24.04 -22.61
C SER A 81 -12.58 23.33 -23.33
N GLU A 82 -12.53 21.99 -23.28
CA GLU A 82 -11.56 21.16 -23.99
C GLU A 82 -12.10 20.54 -25.30
N VAL A 83 -13.30 20.96 -25.77
CA VAL A 83 -13.89 20.58 -27.07
C VAL A 83 -13.97 21.81 -27.97
#